data_AF-A0A927NUM4-F1
#
_entry.id   AF-A0A927NUM4-F1
#
_cell.length_a   1.000
_cell.length_b   1.000
_cell.length_c   1.000
_cell.angle_alpha   90.00
_cell.angle_beta   90.00
_cell.angle_gamma   90.00
#
_symmetry.space_group_name_H-M   'P 1'
#
loop_
_entity.id
_entity.type
_entity.pdbx_description
1 polymer ?
#
loop_
_entity_poly.entity_id
_entity_poly.type
_entity_poly.pdbx_seq_one_letter_code
_entity_poly.pdbx_strand_id
1 'polypeptide(L)'
;MKTKTDALLQYFDEKIAACKEKEALCLSDSREDEAKFEKIRANIYDIFRTMVNASLKMSSGNEEKARAFYFGKLEQIPENWKKAYALAEKHGDSEAMHIESIKLETKEIIRRDSEMIWED
;
A
#
# COMPACT_ATOMS: atom_id res chain seq x y z
N MET A 1 9.47 -7.80 23.21
CA MET A 1 9.23 -6.39 22.88
C MET A 1 8.84 -6.36 21.40
N LYS A 2 7.65 -5.87 21.04
CA LYS A 2 7.28 -5.74 19.62
C LYS A 2 8.14 -4.63 19.01
N THR A 3 8.82 -4.91 17.91
CA THR A 3 9.57 -3.91 17.15
C THR A 3 8.61 -3.02 16.36
N LYS A 4 9.07 -1.87 15.87
CA LYS A 4 8.26 -1.03 14.97
C LYS A 4 7.91 -1.75 13.68
N THR A 5 8.81 -2.61 13.21
CA THR A 5 8.56 -3.49 12.07
C THR A 5 7.47 -4.54 12.34
N ASP A 6 7.36 -5.08 13.56
CA ASP A 6 6.25 -5.98 13.92
C ASP A 6 4.91 -5.24 13.93
N ALA A 7 4.90 -4.01 14.44
CA ALA A 7 3.71 -3.16 14.44
C ALA A 7 3.26 -2.81 13.01
N LEU A 8 4.21 -2.50 12.13
CA LEU A 8 3.92 -2.30 10.70
C LEU A 8 3.36 -3.55 10.02
N LEU A 9 3.95 -4.73 10.26
CA LEU A 9 3.46 -5.97 9.67
C LEU A 9 2.03 -6.26 10.11
N GLN A 10 1.73 -6.08 11.41
CA GLN A 10 0.38 -6.21 11.92
C GLN A 10 -0.58 -5.20 11.27
N TYR A 11 -0.18 -3.93 11.17
CA TYR A 11 -0.97 -2.90 10.48
C TYR A 11 -1.32 -3.34 9.04
N PHE A 12 -0.35 -3.85 8.28
CA PHE A 12 -0.60 -4.31 6.92
C PHE A 12 -1.54 -5.51 6.88
N ASP A 13 -1.38 -6.49 7.76
CA ASP A 13 -2.27 -7.65 7.82
C ASP A 13 -3.72 -7.24 8.13
N GLU A 14 -3.92 -6.30 9.06
CA GLU A 14 -5.22 -5.73 9.39
C GLU A 14 -5.85 -4.98 8.20
N LYS A 15 -5.07 -4.13 7.51
CA LYS A 15 -5.56 -3.40 6.32
C LYS A 15 -5.90 -4.33 5.16
N ILE A 16 -5.07 -5.34 4.91
CA ILE A 16 -5.34 -6.34 3.86
C ILE A 16 -6.61 -7.13 4.18
N ALA A 17 -6.79 -7.56 5.43
CA ALA A 17 -7.99 -8.25 5.86
C ALA A 17 -9.24 -7.38 5.69
N ALA A 18 -9.18 -6.12 6.11
CA ALA A 18 -10.29 -5.18 5.97
C ALA A 18 -10.67 -4.92 4.49
N CYS A 19 -9.69 -4.78 3.60
CA CYS A 19 -9.97 -4.65 2.16
C CYS A 19 -10.62 -5.92 1.59
N LYS A 20 -10.18 -7.12 1.99
CA LYS A 20 -10.79 -8.38 1.54
C LYS A 20 -12.22 -8.56 2.04
N GLU A 21 -12.50 -8.14 3.28
CA GLU A 21 -13.86 -8.15 3.82
C GLU A 21 -14.77 -7.21 3.01
N LYS A 22 -14.32 -5.98 2.74
CA LYS A 22 -15.07 -5.03 1.91
C LYS A 22 -15.25 -5.51 0.46
N GLU A 23 -14.23 -6.13 -0.14
CA GLU A 23 -14.32 -6.76 -1.46
C GLU A 23 -15.46 -7.79 -1.47
N ALA A 24 -15.50 -8.68 -0.48
CA ALA A 24 -16.54 -9.71 -0.37
C ALA A 24 -17.95 -9.10 -0.20
N LEU A 25 -18.09 -8.06 0.63
CA LEU A 25 -19.36 -7.33 0.79
C LEU A 25 -19.81 -6.64 -0.50
N CYS A 26 -18.89 -6.01 -1.23
CA CYS A 26 -19.21 -5.40 -2.52
C CYS A 26 -19.68 -6.45 -3.53
N LEU A 27 -19.04 -7.63 -3.56
CA LEU A 27 -19.45 -8.73 -4.43
C LEU A 27 -20.83 -9.29 -4.06
N SER A 28 -21.16 -9.42 -2.76
CA SER A 28 -22.51 -9.85 -2.34
C SER A 28 -23.59 -8.86 -2.75
N ASP A 29 -23.24 -7.58 -2.84
CA ASP A 29 -24.15 -6.50 -3.22
C ASP A 29 -24.11 -6.20 -4.74
N SER A 30 -23.44 -7.04 -5.55
CA SER A 30 -23.28 -6.85 -7.00
C SER A 30 -22.59 -5.53 -7.41
N ARG A 31 -21.72 -5.00 -6.54
CA ARG A 31 -20.91 -3.79 -6.73
C ARG A 31 -19.50 -4.14 -7.22
N GLU A 32 -19.43 -4.72 -8.41
CA GLU A 32 -18.18 -5.32 -8.94
C GLU A 32 -17.01 -4.33 -9.07
N ASP A 33 -17.27 -3.09 -9.50
CA ASP A 33 -16.21 -2.09 -9.65
C ASP A 33 -15.62 -1.67 -8.31
N GLU A 34 -16.45 -1.55 -7.29
CA GLU A 34 -15.99 -1.26 -5.93
C GLU A 34 -15.19 -2.42 -5.34
N ALA A 35 -15.60 -3.67 -5.62
CA ALA A 35 -14.83 -4.85 -5.26
C ALA A 35 -13.44 -4.82 -5.92
N LYS A 36 -13.34 -4.43 -7.21
CA LYS A 36 -12.05 -4.25 -7.89
C LYS A 36 -11.20 -3.19 -7.20
N PHE A 37 -11.80 -2.08 -6.75
CA PHE A 37 -11.07 -1.02 -6.05
C PHE A 37 -10.50 -1.50 -4.71
N GLU A 38 -11.29 -2.22 -3.91
CA GLU A 38 -10.81 -2.80 -2.65
C GLU A 38 -9.70 -3.83 -2.88
N LYS A 39 -9.82 -4.64 -3.93
CA LYS A 39 -8.75 -5.56 -4.34
C LYS A 39 -7.46 -4.83 -4.73
N ILE A 40 -7.57 -3.71 -5.45
CA ILE A 40 -6.41 -2.86 -5.77
C ILE A 40 -5.77 -2.34 -4.48
N ARG A 41 -6.56 -1.83 -3.53
CA ARG A 41 -6.05 -1.36 -2.22
C ARG A 41 -5.33 -2.47 -1.47
N ALA A 42 -5.92 -3.67 -1.37
CA ALA A 42 -5.30 -4.82 -0.73
C ALA A 42 -3.94 -5.17 -1.35
N ASN A 43 -3.84 -5.13 -2.68
CA ASN A 43 -2.58 -5.39 -3.39
C ASN A 43 -1.51 -4.34 -3.06
N ILE A 44 -1.88 -3.06 -2.94
CA ILE A 44 -0.93 -2.01 -2.56
C ILE A 44 -0.42 -2.22 -1.13
N TYR A 45 -1.30 -2.53 -0.17
CA TYR A 45 -0.88 -2.88 1.18
C TYR A 45 0.06 -4.09 1.19
N ASP A 46 -0.22 -5.13 0.40
CA ASP A 46 0.62 -6.33 0.33
C ASP A 46 2.01 -6.09 -0.27
N ILE A 47 2.10 -5.21 -1.29
CA ILE A 47 3.39 -4.76 -1.84
C ILE A 47 4.24 -4.14 -0.72
N PHE A 48 3.68 -3.23 0.07
CA PHE A 48 4.44 -2.55 1.13
C PHE A 48 4.71 -3.46 2.34
N ARG A 49 3.81 -4.39 2.68
CA ARG A 49 4.08 -5.47 3.65
C ARG A 49 5.28 -6.31 3.22
N THR A 50 5.37 -6.64 1.94
CA THR A 50 6.50 -7.36 1.37
C THR A 50 7.79 -6.56 1.49
N MET A 51 7.73 -5.23 1.34
CA MET A 51 8.89 -4.35 1.53
C MET A 51 9.36 -4.28 3.00
N VAL A 52 8.46 -4.32 3.98
CA VAL A 52 8.84 -4.45 5.41
C VAL A 52 9.54 -5.80 5.66
N ASN A 53 9.01 -6.89 5.13
CA ASN A 53 9.68 -8.20 5.23
C ASN A 53 11.06 -8.20 4.55
N ALA A 54 11.21 -7.51 3.42
CA ALA A 54 12.50 -7.35 2.76
C ALA A 54 13.47 -6.49 3.58
N SER A 55 12.99 -5.42 4.22
CA SER A 55 13.82 -4.54 5.05
C SER A 55 14.40 -5.28 6.26
N LEU A 56 13.63 -6.20 6.87
CA LEU A 56 14.11 -7.05 7.97
C LEU A 56 15.29 -7.94 7.53
N LYS A 57 15.20 -8.52 6.33
CA LYS A 57 16.28 -9.35 5.77
C LYS A 57 17.53 -8.54 5.44
N MET A 58 17.36 -7.33 4.90
CA MET A 58 18.46 -6.48 4.43
C MET A 58 19.15 -5.68 5.54
N SER A 59 18.47 -5.45 6.65
CA SER A 59 18.99 -4.64 7.76
C SER A 59 19.83 -5.43 8.77
N SER A 60 19.84 -6.77 8.68
CA SER A 60 20.49 -7.65 9.67
C SER A 60 20.07 -7.34 11.12
N GLY A 61 18.79 -6.98 11.32
CA GLY A 61 18.23 -6.63 12.63
C GLY A 61 18.45 -5.18 13.08
N ASN A 62 19.04 -4.32 12.24
CA ASN A 62 19.17 -2.90 12.54
C ASN A 62 17.90 -2.12 12.14
N GLU A 63 17.16 -1.64 13.13
CA GLU A 63 15.85 -1.04 12.93
C GLU A 63 15.88 0.26 12.10
N GLU A 64 16.90 1.12 12.28
CA GLU A 64 17.10 2.34 11.47
C GLU A 64 17.37 2.01 10.00
N LYS A 65 18.18 0.98 9.71
CA LYS A 65 18.41 0.51 8.33
C LYS A 65 17.13 -0.05 7.72
N ALA A 66 16.32 -0.76 8.51
CA ALA A 66 15.03 -1.28 8.06
C ALA A 66 14.08 -0.13 7.72
N ARG A 67 14.01 0.89 8.59
CA ARG A 67 13.23 2.11 8.39
C ARG A 67 13.63 2.83 7.10
N ALA A 68 14.92 3.13 6.95
CA ALA A 68 15.44 3.83 5.77
C ALA A 68 15.16 3.07 4.47
N PHE A 69 15.32 1.75 4.46
CA PHE A 69 14.98 0.92 3.31
C PHE A 69 13.49 1.00 2.97
N TYR A 70 12.63 0.83 3.97
CA TYR A 70 11.19 0.82 3.79
C TYR A 70 10.66 2.15 3.26
N PHE A 71 11.04 3.28 3.89
CA PHE A 71 10.64 4.61 3.42
C PHE A 71 11.23 4.95 2.05
N GLY A 72 12.45 4.47 1.74
CA GLY A 72 12.98 4.55 0.38
C GLY A 72 12.09 3.86 -0.66
N LYS A 73 11.49 2.72 -0.32
CA LYS A 73 10.54 2.02 -1.21
C LYS A 73 9.19 2.72 -1.32
N LEU A 74 8.74 3.40 -0.27
CA LEU A 74 7.55 4.28 -0.33
C LEU A 74 7.71 5.43 -1.34
N GLU A 75 8.92 5.88 -1.61
CA GLU A 75 9.18 6.89 -2.65
C GLU A 75 9.34 6.28 -4.05
N GLN A 76 10.09 5.19 -4.15
CA GLN A 76 10.49 4.62 -5.45
C GLN A 76 9.34 3.88 -6.17
N ILE A 77 8.55 3.10 -5.45
CA ILE A 77 7.52 2.24 -6.06
C ILE A 77 6.45 3.06 -6.80
N PRO A 78 5.93 4.18 -6.24
CA PRO A 78 4.92 4.98 -6.90
C PRO A 78 5.36 5.71 -8.17
N GLU A 79 6.66 5.77 -8.50
CA GLU A 79 7.13 6.47 -9.70
C GLU A 79 6.47 5.96 -10.98
N ASN A 80 6.26 4.64 -11.09
CA ASN A 80 5.62 4.05 -12.26
C ASN A 80 4.10 4.29 -12.27
N TRP A 81 3.44 4.35 -11.12
CA TRP A 81 2.02 4.68 -11.02
C TRP A 81 1.75 6.14 -11.40
N LYS A 82 2.64 7.07 -10.99
CA LYS A 82 2.58 8.48 -11.41
C LYS A 82 2.71 8.63 -12.93
N LYS A 83 3.64 7.89 -13.55
CA LYS A 83 3.83 7.87 -15.01
C LYS A 83 2.59 7.28 -15.73
N ALA A 84 2.03 6.20 -15.19
CA ALA A 84 0.83 5.57 -15.74
C ALA A 84 -0.39 6.50 -15.67
N TYR A 85 -0.57 7.21 -14.54
CA TYR A 85 -1.62 8.22 -14.39
C TYR A 85 -1.49 9.34 -15.44
N ALA A 86 -0.30 9.92 -15.59
CA ALA A 86 -0.06 10.99 -16.55
C ALA A 86 -0.29 10.53 -18.01
N LEU A 87 0.04 9.27 -18.31
CA LEU A 87 -0.24 8.68 -19.62
C LEU A 87 -1.75 8.51 -19.84
N ALA A 88 -2.48 8.00 -18.85
CA ALA A 88 -3.93 7.85 -18.91
C ALA A 88 -4.64 9.21 -19.09
N GLU A 89 -4.19 10.23 -18.36
CA GLU A 89 -4.68 11.61 -18.48
C GLU A 89 -4.50 12.15 -19.90
N LYS A 90 -3.31 11.96 -20.50
CA LYS A 90 -3.03 12.37 -21.88
C LYS A 90 -3.96 11.70 -22.90
N HIS A 91 -4.40 10.47 -22.62
CA HIS A 91 -5.28 9.70 -23.51
C HIS A 91 -6.77 9.84 -23.19
N GLY A 92 -7.13 10.55 -22.11
CA GLY A 92 -8.52 10.67 -21.65
C GLY A 92 -9.10 9.37 -21.10
N ASP A 93 -8.24 8.44 -20.65
CA ASP A 93 -8.64 7.14 -20.08
C ASP A 93 -9.01 7.31 -18.60
N SER A 94 -10.27 7.66 -18.34
CA SER A 94 -10.77 7.95 -17.00
C SER A 94 -10.73 6.74 -16.07
N GLU A 95 -10.93 5.53 -16.59
CA GLU A 95 -10.85 4.30 -15.79
C GLU A 95 -9.41 4.05 -15.33
N ALA A 96 -8.44 4.12 -16.23
CA ALA A 96 -7.03 3.98 -15.88
C ALA A 96 -6.57 5.09 -14.92
N MET A 97 -6.99 6.34 -15.14
CA MET A 97 -6.72 7.44 -14.21
C MET A 97 -7.24 7.14 -12.80
N HIS A 98 -8.47 6.62 -12.69
CA HIS A 98 -9.07 6.30 -11.41
C HIS A 98 -8.34 5.15 -10.69
N ILE A 99 -7.96 4.10 -11.44
CA ILE A 99 -7.18 2.99 -10.89
C ILE A 99 -5.83 3.48 -10.34
N GLU A 100 -5.11 4.30 -11.09
CA GLU A 100 -3.82 4.82 -10.63
C GLU A 100 -3.99 5.82 -9.47
N SER A 101 -5.09 6.59 -9.41
CA SER A 101 -5.37 7.48 -8.28
C SER A 101 -5.58 6.69 -6.98
N ILE A 102 -6.33 5.58 -7.02
CA ILE A 102 -6.54 4.70 -5.87
C ILE A 102 -5.20 4.19 -5.32
N LYS A 103 -4.26 3.80 -6.20
CA LYS A 103 -2.93 3.32 -5.78
C LYS A 103 -2.14 4.42 -5.07
N LEU A 104 -2.12 5.62 -5.65
CA LEU A 104 -1.40 6.78 -5.11
C LEU A 104 -2.00 7.22 -3.77
N GLU A 105 -3.33 7.34 -3.67
CA GLU A 105 -4.05 7.66 -2.44
C GLU A 105 -3.78 6.63 -1.33
N THR A 106 -3.84 5.34 -1.67
CA THR A 106 -3.56 4.26 -0.71
C THR A 106 -2.12 4.35 -0.21
N LYS A 107 -1.16 4.68 -1.08
CA LYS A 107 0.23 4.88 -0.66
C LYS A 107 0.38 6.08 0.28
N GLU A 108 -0.38 7.17 0.11
CA GLU A 108 -0.29 8.31 1.04
C GLU A 108 -0.86 7.96 2.41
N ILE A 109 -1.94 7.15 2.46
CA ILE A 109 -2.45 6.60 3.72
C ILE A 109 -1.37 5.74 4.39
N ILE A 110 -0.74 4.83 3.64
CA ILE A 110 0.34 3.98 4.16
C ILE A 110 1.50 4.83 4.68
N ARG A 111 1.92 5.88 3.97
CA ARG A 111 2.99 6.76 4.43
C ARG A 111 2.66 7.35 5.80
N ARG A 112 1.52 8.03 5.90
CA ARG A 112 1.08 8.70 7.12
C ARG A 112 0.98 7.72 8.29
N ASP A 113 0.31 6.59 8.06
CA ASP A 113 0.10 5.59 9.12
C ASP A 113 1.42 4.96 9.55
N SER A 114 2.33 4.68 8.60
CA SER A 114 3.66 4.20 8.91
C SER A 114 4.46 5.23 9.72
N GLU A 115 4.45 6.50 9.35
CA GLU A 115 5.12 7.58 10.10
C GLU A 115 4.65 7.61 11.56
N MET A 116 3.33 7.56 11.80
CA MET A 116 2.77 7.48 13.16
C MET A 116 3.27 6.25 13.93
N ILE A 117 3.23 5.07 13.31
CA ILE A 117 3.72 3.83 13.94
C ILE A 117 5.20 3.93 14.35
N TRP A 118 6.01 4.63 13.54
CA TRP A 118 7.44 4.81 13.80
C TRP A 118 7.75 5.88 14.86
N GLU A 119 6.89 6.89 15.04
CA GLU A 119 7.06 7.98 16.02
C GLU A 119 6.54 7.63 17.43
N ASP A 120 5.60 6.68 17.54
CA ASP A 120 5.10 6.14 18.82
C ASP A 120 6.17 5.43 19.67
#